data_AF-A0A355A6S3-F1
#
_entry.id   AF-A0A355A6S3-F1
#
_cell.length_a   1.000
_cell.length_b   1.000
_cell.length_c   1.000
_cell.angle_alpha   90.00
_cell.angle_beta   90.00
_cell.angle_gamma   90.00
#
_symmetry.space_group_name_H-M   'P 1'
#
loop_
_entity.id
_entity.type
_entity.pdbx_description
1 polymer ?
#
loop_
_entity_poly.entity_id
_entity_poly.type
_entity_poly.pdbx_seq_one_letter_code
_entity_poly.pdbx_strand_id
1 'polypeptide(L)'
;LNIEIPLELVDINVHPTKMEVKFKDEKEVFRGVLAIIRSGLNAHVIDSPWIPRYQTPDFLVKEATDRSRTSSFLPLKTMEEAA
;
A
#
# COMPACT_ATOMS: atom_id res chain seq x y z
N LEU A 1 -0.05 2.67 -14.99
CA LEU A 1 -0.59 4.02 -15.22
C LEU A 1 -0.70 4.22 -16.72
N ASN A 2 -1.88 4.57 -17.21
CA ASN A 2 -2.11 4.92 -18.62
C ASN A 2 -2.56 6.38 -18.67
N ILE A 3 -2.07 7.15 -19.64
CA ILE A 3 -2.37 8.58 -19.79
C ILE A 3 -2.88 8.78 -21.21
N GLU A 4 -4.14 9.20 -21.33
CA GLU A 4 -4.77 9.55 -22.60
C GLU A 4 -4.73 11.07 -22.79
N ILE A 5 -4.08 11.53 -23.86
CA ILE A 5 -3.94 12.95 -24.18
C ILE A 5 -4.12 13.13 -25.70
N PRO A 6 -4.79 14.20 -26.16
CA PRO A 6 -4.86 14.56 -27.57
C PRO A 6 -3.47 14.71 -28.21
N LEU A 7 -3.29 14.17 -29.41
CA LEU A 7 -2.01 14.24 -30.16
C LEU A 7 -1.55 15.67 -30.44
N GLU A 8 -2.48 16.63 -30.49
CA GLU A 8 -2.18 18.06 -30.68
C GLU A 8 -1.40 18.69 -29.52
N LEU A 9 -1.41 18.04 -28.35
CA LEU A 9 -0.73 18.49 -27.14
C LEU A 9 0.57 17.73 -26.88
N VAL A 10 0.96 16.81 -27.78
CA VAL A 10 2.12 15.93 -27.62
C VAL A 10 2.90 15.82 -28.92
N ASP A 11 4.17 16.20 -28.87
CA ASP A 11 5.12 15.96 -29.96
C ASP A 11 5.80 14.60 -29.82
N ILE A 12 5.47 13.69 -30.74
CA ILE A 12 6.06 12.35 -30.83
C ILE A 12 7.33 12.32 -31.69
N ASN A 13 7.71 13.42 -32.33
CA ASN A 13 8.83 13.49 -33.27
C ASN A 13 10.13 13.94 -32.62
N VAL A 14 10.38 13.49 -31.39
CA VAL A 14 11.55 13.90 -30.62
C VAL A 14 12.67 12.85 -30.58
N HIS A 15 12.35 11.57 -30.75
CA HIS A 15 13.33 10.49 -30.74
C HIS A 15 13.11 9.51 -31.91
N PRO A 16 14.17 8.99 -32.56
CA PRO A 16 14.05 8.06 -33.69
C PRO A 16 13.23 6.80 -33.38
N THR A 17 13.37 6.26 -32.16
CA THR A 17 12.67 5.05 -31.70
C THR A 17 11.33 5.33 -31.01
N LYS A 18 10.87 6.59 -30.96
CA LYS A 18 9.60 7.00 -30.34
C LYS A 18 9.46 6.61 -28.85
N MET A 19 10.59 6.43 -28.15
CA MET A 19 10.62 6.13 -26.71
C MET A 19 10.31 7.35 -25.84
N GLU A 20 10.47 8.54 -26.40
CA GLU A 20 10.28 9.80 -25.73
C GLU A 20 9.23 10.63 -26.48
N VAL A 21 8.53 11.45 -25.72
CA VAL A 21 7.54 12.40 -26.23
C VAL A 21 7.74 13.72 -25.50
N LYS A 22 7.40 14.82 -26.17
CA LYS A 22 7.45 16.15 -25.57
C LYS A 22 6.03 16.71 -25.44
N PHE A 23 5.65 17.09 -24.24
CA PHE A 23 4.34 17.69 -23.99
C PHE A 23 4.35 19.18 -24.31
N LYS A 24 3.21 19.71 -24.76
CA LYS A 24 3.05 21.15 -25.00
C LYS A 24 3.15 21.95 -23.70
N ASP A 25 2.58 21.44 -22.61
CA ASP A 25 2.78 21.93 -21.25
C ASP A 25 3.25 20.79 -20.32
N GLU A 26 4.57 20.62 -20.22
CA GLU A 26 5.19 19.60 -19.39
C GLU A 26 4.91 19.81 -17.89
N LYS A 27 4.76 21.07 -17.44
CA LYS A 27 4.56 21.38 -16.03
C LYS A 27 3.18 20.97 -15.57
N GLU A 28 2.16 21.19 -16.40
CA GLU A 28 0.79 20.78 -16.12
C GLU A 28 0.68 19.26 -16.00
N VAL A 29 1.22 18.51 -16.95
CA VAL A 29 1.21 17.03 -16.95
C VAL A 29 1.91 16.50 -15.70
N PHE A 30 3.09 17.04 -15.37
CA PHE A 30 3.83 16.63 -14.18
C PHE A 30 3.03 16.86 -12.89
N ARG A 31 2.43 18.05 -12.74
CA ARG A 31 1.60 18.38 -11.58
C ARG A 31 0.38 17.47 -11.46
N GLY A 32 -0.27 17.16 -12.58
CA GLY A 32 -1.42 16.27 -12.63
C GLY A 32 -1.06 14.86 -12.16
N VAL A 33 0.00 14.27 -12.71
CA VAL A 33 0.46 12.92 -12.32
C VAL A 33 0.85 12.89 -10.85
N LEU A 34 1.59 13.89 -10.37
CA LEU A 34 1.99 13.97 -8.97
C LEU A 34 0.77 14.05 -8.02
N ALA A 35 -0.22 14.87 -8.37
CA ALA A 35 -1.45 15.00 -7.58
C ALA A 35 -2.23 13.69 -7.51
N ILE A 36 -2.36 12.97 -8.63
CA ILE A 36 -3.04 11.67 -8.69
C ILE A 36 -2.34 10.65 -7.79
N ILE A 37 -1.01 10.54 -7.88
CA ILE A 37 -0.23 9.60 -7.06
C ILE A 37 -0.39 9.94 -5.58
N ARG A 38 -0.22 11.21 -5.21
CA ARG A 38 -0.36 11.67 -3.83
C ARG A 38 -1.76 11.39 -3.28
N SER A 39 -2.79 11.65 -4.07
CA SER A 39 -4.18 11.34 -3.70
C SER A 39 -4.39 9.83 -3.50
N GLY A 40 -3.86 9.00 -4.40
CA GLY A 40 -3.99 7.55 -4.32
C GLY A 40 -3.30 6.97 -3.09
N LEU A 41 -2.09 7.44 -2.78
CA LEU A 41 -1.34 7.04 -1.59
C LEU A 41 -2.05 7.45 -0.30
N ASN A 42 -2.54 8.68 -0.22
CA ASN A 42 -3.29 9.14 0.94
C ASN A 42 -4.51 8.23 1.19
N ALA A 43 -5.35 8.03 0.17
CA ALA A 43 -6.59 7.28 0.31
C ALA A 43 -6.41 5.79 0.65
N HIS A 44 -5.35 5.13 0.16
CA HIS A 44 -5.25 3.67 0.24
C HIS A 44 -4.11 3.16 1.13
N VAL A 45 -3.15 4.01 1.46
CA VAL A 45 -1.96 3.59 2.21
C VAL A 45 -1.87 4.35 3.54
N ILE A 46 -2.03 5.67 3.51
CA ILE A 46 -1.83 6.51 4.68
C ILE A 46 -3.09 6.57 5.56
N ASP A 47 -4.23 6.87 4.95
CA ASP A 47 -5.50 7.05 5.65
C ASP A 47 -6.23 5.71 5.85
N SER A 48 -5.75 4.64 5.21
CA SER A 48 -6.27 3.29 5.44
C SER A 48 -5.84 2.81 6.82
N PRO A 49 -6.77 2.36 7.69
CA PRO A 49 -6.40 1.71 8.93
C PRO A 49 -5.56 0.47 8.60
N TRP A 50 -4.38 0.36 9.21
CA TRP A 50 -3.56 -0.83 9.07
C TRP A 50 -4.31 -1.99 9.72
N ILE A 51 -4.76 -2.95 8.92
CA ILE A 51 -5.40 -4.17 9.40
C ILE A 51 -4.32 -5.25 9.46
N PRO A 52 -3.81 -5.62 10.64
CA PRO A 52 -2.97 -6.79 10.76
C PRO A 52 -3.80 -8.00 10.34
N ARG A 53 -3.54 -8.52 9.14
CA ARG A 53 -4.05 -9.83 8.70
C ARG A 53 -3.24 -10.92 9.40
N TYR A 54 -3.26 -10.94 10.73
CA TYR A 54 -2.89 -12.14 11.44
C TYR A 54 -4.05 -13.10 11.29
N GLN A 55 -3.91 -14.07 10.38
CA GLN A 55 -4.74 -15.26 10.46
C GLN A 55 -4.31 -15.96 11.74
N THR A 56 -5.17 -15.93 12.77
CA THR A 56 -4.99 -16.84 13.90
C THR A 56 -4.96 -18.24 13.33
N PRO A 57 -3.85 -18.98 13.45
CA PRO A 57 -3.80 -20.32 12.92
C PRO A 57 -4.95 -21.14 13.51
N ASP A 58 -5.63 -21.94 12.67
CA ASP A 58 -6.80 -22.72 13.07
C ASP A 58 -6.57 -23.60 14.31
N PHE A 59 -5.32 -23.98 14.57
CA PHE A 59 -4.95 -24.77 15.75
C PHE A 59 -5.14 -24.02 17.08
N LEU A 60 -5.04 -22.70 17.12
CA LEU A 60 -5.27 -21.90 18.33
C LEU A 60 -6.77 -21.77 18.68
N VAL A 61 -7.66 -21.89 17.67
CA VAL A 61 -9.12 -21.82 17.86
C VAL A 61 -9.67 -23.15 18.40
N LYS A 62 -9.07 -24.27 18.00
CA LYS A 62 -9.49 -25.61 18.45
C LYS A 62 -9.24 -25.85 19.94
N GLU A 63 -8.19 -25.29 20.53
CA GLU A 63 -7.90 -25.45 21.96
C GLU A 63 -8.91 -24.75 22.89
N ALA A 64 -9.60 -23.70 22.43
CA ALA A 64 -10.57 -22.98 23.26
C ALA A 64 -11.89 -23.75 23.43
N THR A 65 -12.25 -24.59 22.46
CA THR A 65 -13.51 -25.37 22.48
C THR A 65 -13.34 -26.69 23.25
N ASP A 66 -12.10 -27.15 23.45
CA ASP A 66 -11.77 -28.40 24.13
C ASP A 66 -11.27 -28.20 25.59
N ARG A 67 -11.54 -27.02 26.19
CA ARG A 67 -11.18 -26.72 27.59
C ARG A 67 -12.09 -27.40 28.63
N SER A 68 -12.41 -28.66 28.43
CA SER A 68 -12.69 -29.56 29.56
C SER A 68 -11.40 -30.20 30.12
N ARG A 69 -10.25 -30.03 29.45
CA ARG A 69 -8.97 -30.56 29.92
C ARG A 69 -7.89 -29.48 29.97
N THR A 70 -7.46 -29.24 31.20
CA THR A 70 -6.36 -28.38 31.65
C THR A 70 -5.09 -28.50 30.81
N SER A 71 -4.50 -27.37 30.43
CA SER A 71 -3.12 -27.07 30.80
C SER A 71 -2.81 -25.58 30.66
N SER A 72 -2.08 -25.11 31.65
CA SER A 72 -1.51 -23.79 31.86
C SER A 72 -0.66 -23.31 30.69
N PHE A 73 -1.07 -22.20 30.07
CA PHE A 73 -0.15 -21.31 29.39
C PHE A 73 -0.15 -19.97 30.12
N LEU A 74 0.82 -19.80 31.01
CA LEU A 74 1.11 -18.51 31.63
C LEU A 74 1.69 -17.59 30.54
N PRO A 75 1.14 -16.38 30.32
CA PRO A 75 1.74 -15.43 29.39
C PRO A 75 3.11 -15.00 29.92
N LEU A 76 4.09 -14.93 29.02
CA LEU A 76 5.44 -14.45 29.27
C LEU A 76 5.38 -13.11 29.99
N LYS A 77 5.88 -13.11 31.24
CA LYS A 77 6.07 -11.91 32.05
C LYS A 77 7.00 -10.97 31.27
N THR A 78 6.53 -9.77 30.96
CA THR A 78 7.36 -8.66 30.49
C THR A 78 8.49 -8.48 31.50
N MET A 79 9.73 -8.72 31.08
CA MET A 79 10.92 -8.38 31.88
C MET A 79 11.17 -6.88 31.72
N GLU A 80 10.40 -6.07 32.45
CA GLU A 80 10.68 -4.64 32.60
C GLU A 80 10.11 -4.18 33.94
N GLU A 81 10.79 -4.57 35.03
CA GLU A 81 10.89 -3.85 36.31
C GLU A 81 11.42 -4.79 37.41
N ALA A 82 12.73 -4.72 37.66
CA ALA A 82 13.31 -4.97 38.98
C ALA A 82 14.67 -4.28 39.03
N ALA A 83 14.70 -3.13 39.72
CA ALA A 83 15.87 -2.57 40.37
C ALA A 83 16.30 -3.46 41.55
#